data_AF-A0A5B0G515-F1
#
_entry.id   AF-A0A5B0G515-F1
#
_cell.length_a   1.000
_cell.length_b   1.000
_cell.length_c   1.000
_cell.angle_alpha   90.00
_cell.angle_beta   90.00
_cell.angle_gamma   90.00
#
_symmetry.space_group_name_H-M   'P 1'
#
loop_
_entity.id
_entity.type
_entity.pdbx_description
1 polymer ?
#
loop_
_entity_poly.entity_id
_entity_poly.type
_entity_poly.pdbx_seq_one_letter_code
_entity_poly.pdbx_strand_id
1 'polypeptide(L)' 'MCEAINAEFWCGLSPEIAGIEADCVVGEAVVKLLTDVHAICTRVYAEDGGAMEPHYVLQMKHVALCQCNCWYFG' A
#
# COMPACT_ATOMS: atom_id res chain seq x y z
N MET A 1 -17.21 -0.82 -5.12
CA MET A 1 -16.10 -1.22 -6.00
C MET A 1 -14.98 -1.64 -5.07
N CYS A 2 -14.53 -2.89 -5.10
CA CYS A 2 -13.27 -3.24 -4.44
C CYS A 2 -12.15 -2.50 -5.18
N GLU A 3 -11.49 -1.55 -4.51
CA GLU A 3 -10.31 -0.90 -5.05
C GLU A 3 -9.22 -1.96 -5.20
N ALA A 4 -8.78 -2.20 -6.43
CA ALA A 4 -7.73 -3.19 -6.70
C ALA A 4 -6.37 -2.61 -6.27
N ILE A 5 -5.59 -3.40 -5.52
CA ILE A 5 -4.22 -3.04 -5.13
C ILE A 5 -3.38 -2.87 -6.40
N ASN A 6 -2.65 -1.76 -6.50
CA ASN A 6 -1.73 -1.51 -7.63
C ASN A 6 -0.48 -2.42 -7.51
N ALA A 7 -0.49 -3.54 -8.23
CA ALA A 7 0.60 -4.53 -8.21
C ALA A 7 1.95 -3.99 -8.72
N GLU A 8 1.95 -3.01 -9.64
CA GLU A 8 3.18 -2.39 -10.14
C GLU A 8 3.83 -1.54 -9.05
N PHE A 9 3.02 -0.73 -8.34
CA PHE A 9 3.51 0.05 -7.21
C PHE A 9 3.94 -0.85 -6.06
N TRP A 10 3.25 -1.96 -5.81
CA TRP A 10 3.53 -2.90 -4.72
C TRP A 10 4.36 -4.13 -5.13
N CYS A 11 5.40 -3.91 -5.94
CA CYS A 11 6.35 -4.96 -6.33
C CYS A 11 7.08 -5.52 -5.09
N GLY A 12 6.62 -6.67 -4.56
CA GLY A 12 7.13 -7.28 -3.33
C GLY A 12 6.07 -7.64 -2.28
N LEU A 13 4.79 -7.37 -2.54
CA LEU A 13 3.70 -7.92 -1.74
C LEU A 13 3.73 -9.46 -1.79
N SER A 14 3.52 -10.12 -0.65
CA SER A 14 3.39 -11.59 -0.65
C SER A 14 2.15 -12.00 -1.45
N PRO A 15 2.17 -13.15 -2.15
CA PRO A 15 1.00 -13.63 -2.91
C PRO A 15 -0.27 -13.71 -2.07
N GLU A 16 -0.14 -14.08 -0.80
CA GLU A 16 -1.24 -14.20 0.16
C GLU A 16 -1.90 -12.85 0.43
N ILE A 17 -1.12 -11.77 0.56
CA ILE A 17 -1.65 -10.42 0.75
C ILE A 17 -2.11 -9.83 -0.59
N ALA A 18 -1.47 -10.19 -1.71
CA ALA A 18 -1.81 -9.68 -3.04
C ALA A 18 -3.15 -10.24 -3.54
N GLY A 19 -3.51 -11.45 -3.12
CA GLY A 19 -4.78 -12.09 -3.41
C GLY A 19 -5.90 -11.78 -2.41
N ILE A 20 -5.67 -10.89 -1.44
CA ILE A 20 -6.66 -10.60 -0.41
C ILE A 20 -7.84 -9.81 -1.01
N GLU A 21 -9.04 -10.30 -0.76
CA GLU A 21 -10.27 -9.56 -1.07
C GLU A 21 -10.69 -8.74 0.16
N ALA A 22 -11.34 -7.60 -0.07
CA ALA A 22 -11.86 -6.73 0.99
C ALA A 22 -13.16 -7.27 1.62
N ASP A 23 -13.31 -8.60 1.71
CA ASP A 23 -14.54 -9.27 2.16
C ASP A 23 -14.51 -9.65 3.65
N CYS A 24 -13.39 -9.38 4.32
CA CYS A 24 -13.22 -9.52 5.76
C CYS A 24 -12.57 -8.27 6.36
N VAL A 25 -12.69 -8.09 7.68
CA VAL A 25 -12.17 -6.90 8.40
C VAL A 25 -10.67 -6.71 8.16
N VAL A 26 -9.89 -7.80 8.12
CA VAL A 26 -8.44 -7.74 7.84
C VAL A 26 -8.19 -7.35 6.38
N GLY A 27 -8.94 -7.93 5.44
CA GLY A 27 -8.87 -7.59 4.03
C GLY A 27 -9.19 -6.13 3.75
N GLU A 28 -10.28 -5.60 4.32
CA GLU A 28 -10.64 -4.19 4.24
C GLU A 28 -9.53 -3.28 4.78
N ALA A 29 -8.95 -3.62 5.94
CA ALA A 29 -7.86 -2.85 6.54
C ALA A 29 -6.59 -2.85 5.68
N VAL A 30 -6.22 -4.01 5.12
CA VAL A 30 -5.07 -4.15 4.21
C VAL A 30 -5.27 -3.34 2.94
N VAL A 31 -6.41 -3.52 2.25
CA VAL A 31 -6.71 -2.79 1.02
C VAL A 31 -6.69 -1.29 1.29
N LYS A 32 -7.34 -0.84 2.37
CA LYS A 32 -7.38 0.57 2.74
C LYS A 32 -5.98 1.15 2.99
N LEU A 33 -5.15 0.47 3.77
CA LEU A 33 -3.79 0.91 4.06
C LEU A 33 -2.95 1.04 2.78
N LEU A 34 -2.99 0.03 1.92
CA LEU A 34 -2.19 0.01 0.70
C LEU A 34 -2.64 1.06 -0.32
N THR A 35 -3.96 1.31 -0.42
CA THR A 35 -4.50 2.41 -1.22
C THR A 35 -4.06 3.77 -0.67
N ASP A 36 -4.24 4.01 0.64
CA ASP A 36 -3.92 5.29 1.26
C ASP A 36 -2.42 5.61 1.13
N VAL A 37 -1.54 4.63 1.36
CA VAL A 37 -0.08 4.81 1.19
C VAL A 37 0.28 5.06 -0.27
N HIS A 38 -0.31 4.34 -1.22
CA HIS A 38 -0.08 4.59 -2.64
C HIS A 38 -0.49 6.01 -3.04
N ALA A 39 -1.66 6.49 -2.57
CA ALA A 39 -2.11 7.85 -2.82
C ALA A 39 -1.17 8.90 -2.21
N ILE A 40 -0.66 8.68 -0.99
CA ILE A 40 0.33 9.56 -0.36
C ILE A 40 1.64 9.59 -1.16
N CYS A 41 2.18 8.43 -1.54
CA CYS A 41 3.48 8.37 -2.22
C CYS A 41 3.45 8.93 -3.65
N THR A 42 2.30 8.86 -4.32
CA THR A 42 2.14 9.34 -5.71
C THR A 42 1.55 10.73 -5.82
N ARG A 43 1.12 11.32 -4.69
CA ARG A 43 0.65 12.70 -4.66
C ARG A 43 1.76 13.65 -5.08
N VAL A 44 1.40 14.58 -5.97
CA VAL A 44 2.22 15.73 -6.31
C VAL A 44 1.97 16.81 -5.25
N TYR A 45 3.01 17.22 -4.54
CA TYR A 45 2.91 18.10 -3.37
C TYR A 45 3.20 19.57 -3.68
N ALA A 46 3.95 19.84 -4.75
CA ALA A 46 4.36 21.18 -5.12
C ALA A 46 3.78 21.58 -6.48
N GLU A 47 3.55 22.89 -6.66
CA GLU A 47 3.01 23.46 -7.90
C GLU A 47 3.92 23.21 -9.12
N ASP A 48 5.18 22.83 -8.89
CA ASP A 48 6.20 22.51 -9.89
C ASP A 48 6.25 21.02 -10.30
N GLY A 49 5.41 20.17 -9.71
CA GLY A 49 5.41 18.73 -9.98
C GLY A 49 6.22 17.88 -8.99
N GLY A 50 6.72 18.45 -7.89
CA GLY A 50 7.47 17.71 -6.88
C GLY A 50 6.70 16.51 -6.28
N ALA A 51 7.26 15.31 -6.45
CA ALA A 51 6.78 14.07 -5.85
C ALA A 51 7.59 13.72 -4.58
N MET A 52 7.07 12.79 -3.78
CA MET A 52 7.81 12.24 -2.64
C MET A 52 9.13 11.61 -3.09
N GLU A 53 10.22 11.88 -2.36
CA GLU A 53 11.52 11.30 -2.71
C GLU A 53 11.50 9.77 -2.66
N PRO A 54 12.21 9.07 -3.59
CA PRO A 54 12.15 7.62 -3.68
C PRO A 54 12.50 6.88 -2.39
N HIS A 55 13.41 7.44 -1.57
CA HIS A 55 13.83 6.82 -0.32
C HIS A 55 12.71 6.82 0.73
N TYR A 56 11.88 7.89 0.79
CA TYR A 56 10.69 7.93 1.63
C TYR A 56 9.60 7.00 1.13
N VAL A 57 9.42 6.90 -0.20
CA VAL A 57 8.48 5.94 -0.81
C VAL A 57 8.84 4.51 -0.41
N LEU A 58 10.13 4.14 -0.46
CA LEU A 58 10.60 2.82 -0.03
C LEU A 58 10.32 2.56 1.46
N GLN A 59 10.57 3.55 2.34
CA GLN A 59 10.28 3.41 3.77
C GLN A 59 8.78 3.24 4.05
N MET A 60 7.92 4.03 3.39
CA MET A 60 6.47 3.93 3.53
C MET A 60 5.96 2.57 3.06
N LYS A 61 6.47 2.07 1.93
CA LYS A 61 6.15 0.73 1.44
C LYS A 61 6.56 -0.35 2.45
N HIS A 62 7.77 -0.26 3.01
CA HIS A 62 8.25 -1.22 4.00
C HIS A 62 7.36 -1.25 5.26
N VAL A 63 7.02 -0.09 5.82
CA VAL A 63 6.15 -0.01 7.00
C VAL A 63 4.76 -0.57 6.72
N ALA A 64 4.17 -0.24 5.58
CA ALA A 64 2.86 -0.77 5.19
C ALA A 64 2.87 -2.29 5.05
N LEU A 65 3.90 -2.85 4.39
CA LEU A 65 4.08 -4.30 4.24
C LEU A 65 4.27 -5.00 5.58
N CYS A 66 5.08 -4.43 6.49
CA CYS A 66 5.22 -4.96 7.85
C CYS A 66 3.87 -4.98 8.57
N GLN A 67 3.08 -3.91 8.46
CA GLN A 67 1.78 -3.82 9.11
C GLN A 67 0.78 -4.85 8.54
N CYS A 68 0.74 -5.04 7.21
CA CYS A 68 -0.07 -6.07 6.58
C CYS A 68 0.34 -7.47 7.06
N ASN A 69 1.64 -7.75 7.16
CA ASN A 69 2.14 -9.02 7.68
C ASN A 69 1.74 -9.24 9.15
N CYS A 70 1.86 -8.22 10.01
CA CYS A 70 1.43 -8.33 11.42
C CYS A 70 -0.08 -8.61 11.55
N TRP A 71 -0.91 -7.97 10.72
CA TRP A 71 -2.35 -8.25 10.76
C TRP A 71 -2.71 -9.64 10.25
N TYR A 72 -1.97 -10.14 9.25
CA TYR A 72 -2.30 -11.39 8.59
C TYR A 72 -1.69 -12.63 9.26
N PHE A 73 -0.50 -12.50 9.84
CA PHE A 73 0.28 -13.64 10.36
C PHE A 73 0.49 -13.61 11.89
N GLY A 74 0.20 -12.50 12.57
CA GLY A 74 0.40 -12.36 14.03
C GLY A 74 1.82 -11.99 14.39
#